data_AF-A0A2E7QFS5-F1
#
_entry.id   AF-A0A2E7QFS5-F1
#
_cell.length_a   1.000
_cell.length_b   1.000
_cell.length_c   1.000
_cell.angle_alpha   90.00
_cell.angle_beta   90.00
_cell.angle_gamma   90.00
#
_symmetry.space_group_name_H-M   'P 1'
#
loop_
_entity.id
_entity.type
_entity.pdbx_description
1 polymer ?
#
loop_
_entity_poly.entity_id
_entity_poly.type
_entity_poly.pdbx_seq_one_letter_code
_entity_poly.pdbx_strand_id
1 'polypeptide(L)'
;MFEEQNSGAKTEQKLEQKKAIRGDDTKPVHEWTPERVAELTKLWASGLSASEIGRRLGVTKNSVVGKVRRLNLAMRRQPTTPKPQRKIVTLDSLKANMCSWPEGEPGKEDFRFCGVPAEPGKPYCTDHCAIAYVPNTKKKQSAAA
;
A
#
# COMPACT_ATOMS: atom_id res chain seq x y z
N MET A 1 -6.61 77.20 -9.06
CA MET A 1 -6.72 76.19 -7.96
C MET A 1 -7.81 75.23 -8.40
N PHE A 2 -7.53 74.28 -9.29
CA PHE A 2 -6.83 73.00 -9.10
C PHE A 2 -7.55 72.04 -8.16
N GLU A 3 -7.87 70.87 -8.74
CA GLU A 3 -8.35 69.62 -8.16
C GLU A 3 -9.78 69.65 -7.60
N GLU A 4 -10.68 68.72 -7.93
CA GLU A 4 -10.41 67.29 -7.82
C GLU A 4 -11.41 66.46 -8.67
N GLN A 5 -11.14 66.33 -9.96
CA GLN A 5 -11.75 65.28 -10.79
C GLN A 5 -11.04 63.94 -10.54
N ASN A 6 -11.25 63.27 -9.39
CA ASN A 6 -10.80 61.88 -9.24
C ASN A 6 -11.46 61.08 -8.10
N SER A 7 -12.78 60.90 -8.11
CA SER A 7 -13.48 60.06 -7.11
C SER A 7 -14.04 58.74 -7.65
N GLY A 8 -14.09 58.56 -8.98
CA GLY A 8 -14.66 57.35 -9.60
C GLY A 8 -13.67 56.20 -9.88
N ALA A 9 -12.37 56.48 -10.01
CA ALA A 9 -11.43 55.50 -10.57
C ALA A 9 -10.75 54.57 -9.54
N LYS A 10 -10.88 54.83 -8.23
CA LYS A 10 -10.10 54.11 -7.20
C LYS A 10 -10.74 52.82 -6.68
N THR A 11 -12.05 52.62 -6.87
CA THR A 11 -12.76 51.41 -6.39
C THR A 11 -12.61 50.24 -7.34
N GLU A 12 -12.59 50.48 -8.65
CA GLU A 12 -12.47 49.42 -9.67
C GLU A 12 -11.06 48.81 -9.71
N GLN A 13 -10.00 49.62 -9.54
CA GLN A 13 -8.62 49.12 -9.51
C GLN A 13 -8.30 48.26 -8.27
N LYS A 14 -8.99 48.47 -7.14
CA LYS A 14 -8.76 47.68 -5.91
C LYS A 14 -9.42 46.29 -5.98
N LEU A 15 -10.42 46.10 -6.83
CA LEU A 15 -11.04 44.80 -7.09
C LEU A 15 -10.23 43.96 -8.08
N GLU A 16 -9.61 44.62 -9.08
CA GLU A 16 -8.74 43.96 -10.05
C GLU A 16 -7.42 43.46 -9.41
N GLN A 17 -6.84 44.23 -8.49
CA GLN A 17 -5.57 43.86 -7.84
C GLN A 17 -5.71 42.70 -6.84
N LYS A 18 -6.92 42.43 -6.32
CA LYS A 18 -7.20 41.30 -5.40
C LYS A 18 -7.41 39.95 -6.10
N LYS A 19 -7.47 39.92 -7.44
CA LYS A 19 -7.51 38.67 -8.23
C LYS A 19 -6.13 38.08 -8.54
N ALA A 20 -5.05 38.65 -8.00
CA ALA A 20 -3.68 38.29 -8.33
C ALA A 20 -2.92 37.51 -7.23
N ILE A 21 -3.61 36.85 -6.30
CA ILE A 21 -3.01 35.76 -5.51
C ILE A 21 -3.30 34.46 -6.27
N ARG A 22 -2.60 34.31 -7.40
CA ARG A 22 -2.68 33.18 -8.31
C ARG A 22 -2.11 31.95 -7.63
N GLY A 23 -2.93 30.90 -7.56
CA GLY A 23 -2.49 29.50 -7.52
C GLY A 23 -1.76 29.08 -6.25
N ASP A 24 -2.51 28.78 -5.19
CA ASP A 24 -2.07 27.76 -4.25
C ASP A 24 -2.03 26.42 -5.00
N ASP A 25 -0.86 26.07 -5.53
CA ASP A 25 -0.52 24.80 -6.18
C ASP A 25 -0.52 23.62 -5.20
N THR A 26 -1.57 23.48 -4.38
CA THR A 26 -1.88 22.20 -3.74
C THR A 26 -2.53 21.28 -4.77
N LYS A 27 -1.76 20.91 -5.80
CA LYS A 27 -2.14 19.83 -6.73
C LYS A 27 -2.53 18.61 -5.89
N PRO A 28 -3.73 18.03 -6.09
CA PRO A 28 -4.09 16.80 -5.39
C PRO A 28 -3.08 15.72 -5.81
N VAL A 29 -2.32 15.26 -4.83
CA VAL A 29 -1.19 14.31 -4.96
C VAL A 29 -1.62 12.98 -5.62
N HIS A 30 -2.90 12.78 -5.93
CA HIS A 30 -3.47 11.56 -6.51
C HIS A 30 -4.05 11.68 -7.93
N GLU A 31 -3.97 12.83 -8.59
CA GLU A 31 -4.48 12.95 -9.96
C GLU A 31 -3.53 12.32 -11.00
N TRP A 32 -4.08 11.49 -11.91
CA TRP A 32 -3.34 10.87 -13.01
C TRP A 32 -3.31 11.80 -14.22
N THR A 33 -2.50 12.86 -14.12
CA THR A 33 -2.23 13.74 -15.27
C THR A 33 -1.46 12.99 -16.37
N PRO A 34 -1.54 13.43 -17.64
CA PRO A 34 -0.77 12.81 -18.73
C PRO A 34 0.75 12.81 -18.47
N GLU A 35 1.25 13.85 -17.79
CA GLU A 35 2.66 13.95 -17.36
C GLU A 35 3.05 12.84 -16.38
N ARG A 36 2.19 12.58 -15.37
CA ARG A 36 2.39 11.48 -14.42
C ARG A 36 2.26 10.11 -15.04
N VAL A 37 1.40 9.98 -16.06
CA VAL A 37 1.30 8.73 -16.84
C VAL A 37 2.56 8.48 -17.66
N ALA A 38 3.15 9.52 -18.25
CA ALA A 38 4.43 9.42 -18.93
C ALA A 38 5.55 9.03 -17.95
N GLU A 39 5.59 9.65 -16.77
CA GLU A 39 6.55 9.30 -15.71
C GLU A 39 6.37 7.86 -15.21
N LEU A 40 5.12 7.43 -14.95
CA LEU A 40 4.79 6.05 -14.62
C LEU A 40 5.31 5.07 -15.68
N THR A 41 5.06 5.37 -16.96
CA THR A 41 5.47 4.52 -18.07
C THR A 41 7.00 4.42 -18.15
N LYS A 42 7.71 5.54 -17.94
CA LYS A 42 9.17 5.58 -17.87
C LYS A 42 9.71 4.74 -16.71
N LEU A 43 9.15 4.90 -15.51
CA LEU A 43 9.56 4.16 -14.32
C LEU A 43 9.25 2.65 -14.45
N TRP A 44 8.13 2.32 -15.08
CA TRP A 44 7.74 0.94 -15.39
C TRP A 44 8.72 0.29 -16.37
N ALA A 45 9.12 1.00 -17.43
CA ALA A 45 10.11 0.53 -18.40
C ALA A 45 11.49 0.29 -17.76
N SER A 46 11.92 1.14 -16.81
CA SER A 46 13.15 0.92 -16.05
C SER A 46 13.10 -0.27 -15.07
N GLY A 47 11.94 -0.93 -14.93
CA GLY A 47 11.82 -2.18 -14.18
C GLY A 47 11.66 -2.04 -12.67
N LEU A 48 11.27 -0.86 -12.19
CA LEU A 48 10.98 -0.63 -10.77
C LEU A 48 9.74 -1.42 -10.32
N SER A 49 9.68 -1.78 -9.04
CA SER A 49 8.49 -2.42 -8.46
C SER A 49 7.32 -1.42 -8.36
N ALA A 50 6.07 -1.90 -8.42
CA ALA A 50 4.90 -1.03 -8.28
C ALA A 50 4.87 -0.23 -6.97
N SER A 51 5.42 -0.80 -5.89
CA SER A 51 5.56 -0.11 -4.60
C SER A 51 6.60 1.02 -4.66
N GLU A 52 7.72 0.79 -5.33
CA GLU A 52 8.76 1.82 -5.55
C GLU A 52 8.23 2.99 -6.39
N ILE A 53 7.53 2.65 -7.48
CA ILE A 53 6.92 3.62 -8.36
C ILE A 53 5.87 4.44 -7.60
N GLY A 54 5.08 3.79 -6.74
CA GLY A 54 4.12 4.47 -5.87
C GLY A 54 4.80 5.46 -4.92
N ARG A 55 5.88 5.05 -4.25
CA ARG A 55 6.68 5.94 -3.40
C ARG A 55 7.20 7.16 -4.16
N ARG A 56 7.68 6.96 -5.40
CA ARG A 56 8.26 8.02 -6.23
C ARG A 56 7.21 9.00 -6.78
N LEU A 57 6.03 8.49 -7.13
CA LEU A 57 4.93 9.30 -7.67
C LEU A 57 4.02 9.89 -6.57
N GLY A 58 4.23 9.53 -5.29
CA GLY A 58 3.36 9.93 -4.18
C GLY A 58 1.99 9.24 -4.18
N VAL A 59 1.86 8.06 -4.80
CA VAL A 59 0.59 7.32 -4.89
C VAL A 59 0.73 5.91 -4.31
N THR A 60 -0.40 5.27 -3.96
CA THR A 60 -0.33 3.91 -3.43
C THR A 60 0.10 2.90 -4.51
N LYS A 61 0.75 1.81 -4.10
CA LYS A 61 1.05 0.66 -4.98
C LYS A 61 -0.18 0.20 -5.77
N ASN A 62 -1.34 0.18 -5.12
CA ASN A 62 -2.59 -0.27 -5.76
C ASN A 62 -3.06 0.71 -6.84
N SER A 63 -2.89 2.01 -6.62
CA SER A 63 -3.14 3.04 -7.63
C SER A 63 -2.27 2.84 -8.87
N VAL A 64 -0.97 2.54 -8.68
CA VAL A 64 -0.03 2.22 -9.76
C VAL A 64 -0.46 0.98 -10.54
N VAL A 65 -0.69 -0.15 -9.84
CA VAL A 65 -1.11 -1.41 -10.49
C VAL A 65 -2.41 -1.21 -11.27
N GLY A 66 -3.36 -0.50 -10.70
CA GLY A 66 -4.62 -0.18 -11.38
C GLY A 66 -4.40 0.64 -12.65
N LYS A 67 -3.54 1.67 -12.60
CA LYS A 67 -3.27 2.52 -13.76
C LYS A 67 -2.52 1.76 -14.86
N VAL A 68 -1.50 0.98 -14.51
CA VAL A 68 -0.75 0.12 -15.44
C VAL A 68 -1.67 -0.85 -16.17
N ARG A 69 -2.59 -1.50 -15.45
CA ARG A 69 -3.59 -2.41 -16.04
C ARG A 69 -4.51 -1.69 -17.03
N ARG A 70 -5.00 -0.49 -16.68
CA ARG A 70 -5.85 0.34 -17.56
C ARG A 70 -5.12 0.86 -18.81
N LEU A 71 -3.80 1.08 -18.70
CA LEU A 71 -2.94 1.50 -19.82
C LEU A 71 -2.46 0.31 -20.67
N ASN A 72 -2.88 -0.92 -20.32
CA ASN A 72 -2.51 -2.15 -21.00
C ASN A 72 -0.99 -2.33 -21.18
N LEU A 73 -0.21 -1.78 -20.25
CA LEU A 73 1.23 -1.97 -20.21
C LEU A 73 1.53 -3.43 -19.86
N ALA A 74 2.49 -4.03 -20.55
CA ALA A 74 2.89 -5.41 -20.31
C ALA A 74 3.22 -5.62 -18.83
N MET A 75 2.43 -6.48 -18.18
CA MET A 75 2.59 -6.80 -16.77
C MET A 75 3.85 -7.64 -16.61
N ARG A 76 4.94 -7.05 -16.08
CA ARG A 76 6.09 -7.83 -15.62
C ARG A 76 5.61 -8.70 -14.46
N ARG A 77 5.58 -10.03 -14.63
CA ARG A 77 5.47 -10.95 -13.49
C ARG A 77 6.71 -10.72 -12.64
N GLN A 78 6.53 -10.15 -11.45
CA GLN A 78 7.60 -10.11 -10.46
C GLN A 78 7.97 -11.57 -10.15
N PRO A 79 9.26 -11.92 -10.06
CA PRO A 79 9.66 -13.24 -9.60
C PRO A 79 9.06 -13.41 -8.19
N THR A 80 8.15 -14.36 -8.04
CA THR A 80 7.68 -14.76 -6.72
C THR A 80 8.89 -15.32 -6.00
N THR A 81 9.29 -14.75 -4.87
CA THR A 81 10.24 -15.42 -3.98
C THR A 81 9.69 -16.81 -3.71
N PRO A 82 10.40 -17.90 -4.05
CA PRO A 82 9.91 -19.24 -3.79
C PRO A 82 9.64 -19.35 -2.30
N LYS A 83 8.38 -19.52 -1.91
CA LYS A 83 8.04 -19.84 -0.53
C LYS A 83 8.80 -21.14 -0.21
N PRO A 84 9.54 -21.22 0.91
CA PRO A 84 10.28 -22.42 1.23
C PRO A 84 9.33 -23.61 1.15
N GLN A 85 9.71 -24.61 0.35
CA GLN A 85 8.96 -25.85 0.18
C GLN A 85 8.91 -26.53 1.54
N ARG A 86 7.80 -26.34 2.27
CA ARG A 86 7.60 -26.95 3.59
C ARG A 86 7.46 -28.45 3.39
N LYS A 87 8.25 -29.22 4.13
CA LYS A 87 8.15 -30.68 4.14
C LYS A 87 6.72 -31.05 4.55
N ILE A 88 6.06 -31.83 3.73
CA ILE A 88 4.73 -32.37 4.01
C ILE A 88 4.86 -33.28 5.23
N VAL A 89 4.16 -32.98 6.32
CA VAL A 89 4.11 -33.81 7.52
C VAL A 89 2.66 -34.20 7.78
N THR A 90 2.38 -35.48 7.62
CA THR A 90 1.12 -36.14 8.01
C THR A 90 1.16 -36.49 9.49
N LEU A 91 0.01 -36.87 10.07
CA LEU A 91 -0.11 -37.11 11.52
C LEU A 91 0.86 -38.19 12.02
N ASP A 92 1.12 -39.22 11.20
CA ASP A 92 2.07 -40.31 11.48
C ASP A 92 3.53 -39.85 11.66
N SER A 93 3.89 -38.71 11.08
CA SER A 93 5.28 -38.23 11.02
C SER A 93 5.52 -36.99 11.89
N LEU A 94 4.52 -36.53 12.64
CA LEU A 94 4.59 -35.34 13.49
C LEU A 94 5.25 -35.66 14.85
N LYS A 95 6.35 -34.98 15.17
CA LYS A 95 7.08 -35.13 16.44
C LYS A 95 6.73 -34.02 17.43
N ALA A 96 6.95 -34.26 18.72
CA ALA A 96 6.64 -33.30 19.80
C ALA A 96 7.37 -31.94 19.69
N ASN A 97 8.52 -31.89 19.02
CA ASN A 97 9.27 -30.66 18.74
C ASN A 97 8.70 -29.88 17.55
N MET A 98 7.75 -30.41 16.79
CA MET A 98 7.31 -29.84 15.52
C MET A 98 5.95 -29.13 15.64
N CYS A 99 5.77 -28.10 14.83
CA CYS A 99 4.57 -27.27 14.78
C CYS A 99 3.37 -28.10 14.30
N SER A 100 2.38 -28.23 15.17
CA SER A 100 1.14 -28.99 14.96
C SER A 100 0.01 -28.17 14.32
N TRP A 101 0.34 -27.09 13.60
CA TRP A 101 -0.67 -26.26 12.93
C TRP A 101 -1.29 -27.02 11.75
N PRO A 102 -2.62 -27.22 11.71
CA PRO A 102 -3.28 -27.90 10.61
C PRO A 102 -3.38 -26.97 9.39
N GLU A 103 -2.73 -27.35 8.29
CA GLU A 103 -2.86 -26.74 6.98
C GLU A 103 -3.74 -27.66 6.11
N GLY A 104 -4.95 -27.20 5.75
CA GLY A 104 -5.89 -27.94 4.90
C GLY A 104 -7.26 -28.15 5.55
N GLU A 105 -8.18 -28.75 4.80
CA GLU A 105 -9.54 -29.05 5.27
C GLU A 105 -9.62 -30.47 5.85
N PRO A 106 -10.29 -30.66 7.01
CA PRO A 106 -10.46 -31.99 7.59
C PRO A 106 -11.30 -32.85 6.63
N GLY A 107 -10.69 -33.90 6.07
CA GLY A 107 -11.35 -34.85 5.16
C GLY A 107 -10.88 -34.80 3.70
N LYS A 108 -9.99 -33.88 3.33
CA LYS A 108 -9.28 -33.92 2.03
C LYS A 108 -7.89 -34.55 2.19
N GLU A 109 -7.39 -35.15 1.11
CA GLU A 109 -6.02 -35.72 1.02
C GLU A 109 -4.91 -34.68 1.25
N ASP A 110 -5.23 -33.39 1.12
CA ASP A 110 -4.31 -32.27 1.37
C ASP A 110 -4.15 -31.88 2.85
N PHE A 111 -4.85 -32.55 3.78
CA PHE A 111 -4.75 -32.26 5.21
C PHE A 111 -3.37 -32.60 5.77
N ARG A 112 -2.64 -31.57 6.23
CA ARG A 112 -1.24 -31.67 6.65
C ARG A 112 -0.96 -30.81 7.87
N PHE A 113 0.17 -31.06 8.52
CA PHE A 113 0.69 -30.21 9.59
C PHE A 113 1.93 -29.43 9.14
N CYS A 114 2.10 -28.22 9.65
CA CYS A 114 3.22 -27.33 9.31
C CYS A 114 4.60 -27.99 9.43
N GLY A 115 4.86 -28.74 10.51
CA GLY A 115 6.08 -29.53 10.67
C GLY A 115 7.39 -28.75 10.92
N VAL A 116 7.36 -27.42 10.88
CA VAL A 116 8.50 -26.55 11.27
C VAL A 116 8.80 -26.69 12.77
N PRO A 117 10.04 -26.54 13.26
CA PRO A 117 10.33 -26.55 14.70
C PRO A 117 9.39 -25.63 15.49
N ALA A 118 8.77 -26.19 16.52
CA ALA A 118 7.93 -25.48 17.45
C ALA A 118 8.77 -24.66 18.43
N GLU A 119 8.22 -23.55 18.88
CA GLU A 119 8.85 -22.72 19.89
C GLU A 119 8.90 -23.47 21.24
N PRO A 120 9.95 -23.28 22.05
CA PRO A 120 10.07 -23.96 23.34
C PRO A 120 8.86 -23.66 24.24
N GLY A 121 8.21 -24.72 24.73
CA GLY A 121 7.03 -24.63 25.59
C GLY A 121 5.73 -24.30 24.85
N LYS A 122 5.73 -24.26 23.51
CA LYS A 122 4.55 -23.98 22.70
C LYS A 122 4.36 -25.06 21.62
N PRO A 123 3.11 -25.34 21.18
CA PRO A 123 2.84 -26.36 20.18
C PRO A 123 3.09 -25.90 18.73
N TYR A 124 3.42 -24.63 18.51
CA TYR A 124 3.51 -24.02 17.18
C TYR A 124 4.84 -23.30 16.95
N CYS A 125 5.24 -23.13 15.69
CA CYS A 125 6.39 -22.29 15.29
C CYS A 125 6.06 -20.80 15.47
N THR A 126 7.05 -19.91 15.32
CA THR A 126 6.87 -18.46 15.50
C THR A 126 5.71 -17.88 14.67
N ASP A 127 5.63 -18.22 13.38
CA ASP A 127 4.54 -17.76 12.49
C ASP A 127 3.15 -18.22 12.98
N HIS A 128 3.01 -19.50 13.30
CA HIS A 128 1.72 -20.06 13.72
C HIS A 128 1.35 -19.69 15.15
N CYS A 129 2.33 -19.42 16.01
CA CYS A 129 2.09 -18.81 17.32
C CYS A 129 1.44 -17.43 17.17
N ALA A 130 1.88 -16.60 16.21
CA ALA A 130 1.28 -15.28 15.98
C ALA A 130 -0.19 -15.35 15.52
N ILE A 131 -0.57 -16.44 14.85
CA ILE A 131 -1.95 -16.67 14.41
C ILE A 131 -2.79 -17.28 15.54
N ALA A 132 -2.25 -18.26 16.27
CA ALA A 132 -2.92 -18.94 17.38
C ALA A 132 -3.17 -18.01 18.58
N TYR A 133 -2.15 -17.22 18.93
CA TYR A 133 -2.15 -16.36 20.10
C TYR A 133 -2.33 -14.91 19.65
N VAL A 134 -3.58 -14.54 19.37
CA VAL A 134 -3.92 -13.13 19.14
C VAL A 134 -3.67 -12.33 20.43
N PRO A 135 -2.81 -11.29 20.41
CA PRO A 135 -2.73 -10.39 21.56
C PRO A 135 -4.07 -9.68 21.71
N ASN A 136 -4.61 -9.65 22.93
CA ASN A 136 -5.86 -8.96 23.24
C ASN A 136 -5.64 -7.44 23.13
N THR A 137 -5.71 -6.88 21.92
CA THR A 137 -5.66 -5.44 21.69
C THR A 137 -7.02 -4.84 22.04
N LYS A 138 -7.29 -4.66 23.35
CA LYS A 138 -8.37 -3.76 23.78
C LYS A 138 -8.10 -2.38 23.17
N LYS A 139 -9.07 -1.89 22.39
CA LYS A 139 -9.11 -0.59 21.70
C LYS A 139 -8.59 0.56 22.58
N LYS A 140 -7.51 1.22 22.17
CA LYS A 140 -7.31 2.66 22.41
C LYS A 140 -7.74 3.40 21.15
N GLN A 141 -9.04 3.56 20.98
CA GLN A 141 -9.64 4.56 20.11
C GLN A 141 -10.70 5.28 20.95
N SER A 142 -10.29 6.36 21.60
CA SER A 142 -11.18 7.45 22.03
C SER A 142 -10.36 8.69 22.38
N ALA A 143 -10.55 9.72 21.56
CA ALA A 143 -10.45 11.16 21.81
C ALA A 143 -9.10 11.77 22.25
N ALA A 144 -8.41 12.37 21.28
CA ALA A 144 -7.76 13.66 21.47
C ALA A 144 -8.76 14.75 21.05
N ALA A 145 -9.22 15.55 22.01
CA ALA A 145 -9.79 16.88 21.85
C ALA A 145 -9.79 17.55 23.24
#